data_AF-A0A938UVV8-F1
#
_entry.id   AF-A0A938UVV8-F1
#
_cell.length_a   1.000
_cell.length_b   1.000
_cell.length_c   1.000
_cell.angle_alpha   90.00
_cell.angle_beta   90.00
_cell.angle_gamma   90.00
#
_symmetry.space_group_name_H-M   'P 1'
#
loop_
_entity.id
_entity.type
_entity.pdbx_description
1 polymer ?
#
loop_
_entity_poly.entity_id
_entity_poly.type
_entity_poly.pdbx_seq_one_letter_code
_entity_poly.pdbx_strand_id
1 'polypeptide(L)'
;MTEAISLKTPLTDKDVEKLKIGDRVLLSGVIYTGRDAAHKRLFDLLKEGKELPFDIRGQIIYYVGPTPAKPGQIFGSAGPTTSYRMDAYAPALIEKGLKGMIGKGMRSEF
;
A
#
# COMPACT_ATOMS: atom_id res chain seq x y z
N MET A 1 -12.41 5.96 -22.34
CA MET A 1 -11.59 5.67 -21.14
C MET A 1 -11.34 6.98 -20.44
N THR A 2 -11.50 7.04 -19.11
CA THR A 2 -11.16 8.23 -18.32
C THR A 2 -9.67 8.54 -18.42
N GLU A 3 -9.34 9.82 -18.40
CA GLU A 3 -7.97 10.30 -18.36
C GLU A 3 -7.31 9.89 -17.04
N ALA A 4 -6.01 9.60 -17.07
CA ALA A 4 -5.32 9.10 -15.89
C ALA A 4 -4.97 10.24 -14.93
N ILE A 5 -5.31 10.08 -13.66
CA ILE A 5 -5.00 11.03 -12.59
C ILE A 5 -3.57 10.77 -12.11
N SER A 6 -2.71 11.78 -12.18
CA SER A 6 -1.34 11.67 -11.67
C SER A 6 -1.27 12.06 -10.20
N LEU A 7 -0.72 11.17 -9.37
CA LEU A 7 -0.52 11.38 -7.94
C LEU A 7 0.96 11.20 -7.58
N LYS A 8 1.39 11.92 -6.52
CA LYS A 8 2.75 11.83 -5.99
C LYS A 8 2.72 11.52 -4.50
N THR A 9 3.54 10.58 -4.04
CA THR A 9 3.66 10.27 -2.62
C THR A 9 4.64 11.20 -1.90
N PRO A 10 4.47 11.44 -0.58
CA PRO A 10 3.34 11.00 0.26
C PRO A 10 2.02 11.69 -0.13
N LEU A 11 0.92 10.95 -0.08
CA LEU A 11 -0.42 11.44 -0.42
C LEU A 11 -1.01 12.31 0.69
N THR A 12 -1.77 13.33 0.29
CA THR A 12 -2.62 14.13 1.19
C THR A 12 -4.07 13.64 1.17
N ASP A 13 -4.89 14.11 2.12
CA ASP A 13 -6.33 13.82 2.12
C ASP A 13 -7.01 14.35 0.85
N LYS A 14 -6.65 15.56 0.41
CA LYS A 14 -7.16 16.16 -0.83
C LYS A 14 -6.84 15.32 -2.09
N ASP A 15 -5.73 14.58 -2.07
CA ASP A 15 -5.36 13.72 -3.18
C ASP A 15 -6.28 12.51 -3.31
N VAL A 16 -6.76 11.96 -2.20
CA VAL A 16 -7.62 10.78 -2.19
C VAL A 16 -9.11 11.14 -2.24
N GLU A 17 -9.52 12.27 -1.67
CA GLU A 17 -10.92 12.73 -1.65
C GLU A 17 -11.49 12.99 -3.05
N LYS A 18 -10.64 13.34 -4.01
CA LYS A 18 -11.05 13.55 -5.41
C LYS A 18 -11.24 12.26 -6.21
N LEU A 19 -10.77 11.12 -5.70
CA LEU A 19 -10.78 9.84 -6.42
C LEU A 19 -12.15 9.18 -6.38
N LYS A 20 -12.51 8.53 -7.49
CA LYS A 20 -13.73 7.74 -7.64
C LYS A 20 -13.39 6.32 -8.08
N ILE A 21 -14.28 5.38 -7.74
CA ILE A 21 -14.16 4.00 -8.21
C ILE A 21 -14.13 3.99 -9.74
N GLY A 22 -13.13 3.30 -10.31
CA GLY A 22 -12.92 3.22 -11.76
C GLY A 22 -11.91 4.24 -12.31
N ASP A 23 -11.43 5.19 -11.49
CA ASP A 23 -10.38 6.10 -11.90
C ASP A 23 -9.06 5.35 -12.16
N ARG A 24 -8.37 5.77 -13.22
CA ARG A 24 -7.02 5.31 -13.52
C ARG A 24 -6.03 6.25 -12.87
N VAL A 25 -5.11 5.71 -12.08
CA VAL A 25 -4.11 6.49 -11.35
C VAL A 25 -2.71 6.17 -11.87
N LEU A 26 -1.92 7.20 -12.15
CA LEU A 26 -0.48 7.11 -12.32
C LEU A 26 0.19 7.60 -11.05
N LEU A 27 0.99 6.75 -10.43
CA LEU A 27 1.63 7.06 -9.15
C LEU A 27 3.14 7.23 -9.34
N SER A 28 3.69 8.29 -8.76
CA SER A 28 5.13 8.56 -8.74
C SER A 28 5.62 8.88 -7.33
N GLY A 29 6.85 8.46 -6.99
CA GLY A 29 7.45 8.69 -5.67
C GLY A 29 7.79 7.39 -4.94
N VAL A 30 7.94 7.50 -3.63
CA VAL A 30 8.28 6.37 -2.76
C VAL A 30 7.01 5.59 -2.40
N ILE A 31 7.05 4.28 -2.55
CA ILE A 31 6.05 3.34 -2.03
C ILE A 31 6.77 2.23 -1.27
N TYR A 32 6.10 1.65 -0.28
CA TYR A 32 6.66 0.56 0.51
C TYR A 32 6.07 -0.76 0.07
N THR A 33 6.87 -1.82 -0.01
CA THR A 33 6.37 -3.16 -0.30
C THR A 33 6.13 -3.93 0.99
N GLY A 34 4.99 -4.59 1.11
CA GLY A 34 4.69 -5.41 2.28
C GLY A 34 3.46 -6.28 2.07
N ARG A 35 3.52 -7.53 2.53
CA ARG A 35 2.40 -8.49 2.51
C ARG A 35 2.17 -9.07 3.91
N ASP A 36 1.74 -10.32 4.01
CA ASP A 36 1.25 -10.97 5.23
C ASP A 36 2.17 -10.78 6.46
N ALA A 37 3.44 -11.20 6.38
CA ALA A 37 4.37 -11.12 7.51
C ALA A 37 4.72 -9.68 7.92
N ALA A 38 4.84 -8.78 6.94
CA ALA A 38 5.09 -7.37 7.21
C ALA A 38 3.91 -6.72 7.93
N HIS A 39 2.68 -6.96 7.45
CA HIS A 39 1.47 -6.43 8.07
C HIS A 39 1.27 -6.96 9.49
N LYS A 40 1.46 -8.27 9.70
CA LYS A 40 1.40 -8.85 11.04
C LYS A 40 2.39 -8.18 11.99
N ARG A 41 3.65 -8.00 11.57
CA ARG A 41 4.67 -7.33 12.40
C ARG A 41 4.31 -5.89 12.73
N LEU A 42 3.85 -5.10 11.76
CA LEU A 42 3.44 -3.71 12.00
C LEU A 42 2.23 -3.65 12.94
N PHE A 43 1.27 -4.54 12.77
CA PHE A 43 0.10 -4.65 13.63
C PHE A 43 0.46 -5.05 15.07
N ASP A 44 1.33 -6.05 15.25
CA ASP A 44 1.79 -6.47 16.57
C ASP A 44 2.52 -5.33 17.30
N LEU A 45 3.35 -4.54 16.60
CA LEU A 45 3.98 -3.34 17.17
C LEU A 45 2.93 -2.33 17.68
N LEU A 46 1.88 -2.07 16.90
CA LEU A 46 0.79 -1.18 17.32
C LEU A 46 0.04 -1.71 18.54
N LYS A 47 -0.23 -3.02 18.58
CA LYS A 47 -0.87 -3.65 19.75
C LYS A 47 -0.03 -3.57 21.01
N GLU A 48 1.29 -3.61 20.87
CA GLU A 48 2.24 -3.43 21.97
C GLU A 48 2.47 -1.95 22.34
N GLY A 49 1.79 -1.01 21.67
CA GLY A 49 1.97 0.43 21.89
C GLY A 49 3.33 0.97 21.42
N LYS A 50 4.04 0.22 20.57
CA LYS A 50 5.34 0.59 20.02
C LYS A 50 5.18 1.45 18.76
N GLU A 51 6.23 2.22 18.46
CA GLU A 51 6.31 2.99 17.23
C GLU A 51 6.53 2.09 16.00
N LEU A 52 5.98 2.53 14.86
CA LEU A 52 6.26 1.89 13.58
C LEU A 52 7.69 2.21 13.13
N PRO A 53 8.33 1.33 12.34
CA PRO A 53 9.71 1.54 11.89
C PRO A 53 9.87 2.67 10.84
N PHE A 54 8.78 3.32 10.44
CA PHE A 54 8.76 4.47 9.55
C PHE A 54 7.45 5.27 9.74
N ASP A 55 7.43 6.52 9.29
CA ASP A 55 6.20 7.31 9.26
C ASP A 55 5.28 6.84 8.14
N ILE A 56 4.18 6.19 8.52
CA ILE A 56 3.20 5.61 7.60
C ILE A 56 2.24 6.66 7.02
N ARG A 57 2.21 7.88 7.58
CA ARG A 57 1.27 8.93 7.18
C ARG A 57 1.45 9.33 5.72
N GLY A 58 0.37 9.27 4.95
CA GLY A 58 0.39 9.60 3.51
C GLY A 58 1.01 8.50 2.64
N GLN A 59 1.55 7.43 3.23
CA GLN A 59 2.25 6.41 2.46
C GLN A 59 1.31 5.42 1.80
N ILE A 60 1.88 4.70 0.83
CA ILE A 60 1.23 3.59 0.14
C ILE A 60 2.00 2.31 0.40
N ILE A 61 1.28 1.24 0.74
CA ILE A 61 1.85 -0.11 0.81
C ILE A 61 1.41 -0.93 -0.41
N TYR A 62 2.38 -1.36 -1.21
CA TYR A 62 2.19 -2.28 -2.31
C TYR A 62 2.31 -3.73 -1.85
N TYR A 63 1.23 -4.49 -2.01
CA TYR A 63 1.15 -5.90 -1.67
C TYR A 63 1.84 -6.75 -2.73
N VAL A 64 3.16 -6.91 -2.56
CA VAL A 64 4.00 -7.62 -3.51
C VAL A 64 5.11 -8.41 -2.80
N GLY A 65 5.50 -9.53 -3.40
CA GLY A 65 6.77 -10.20 -3.13
C GLY A 65 7.55 -10.27 -4.44
N PRO A 66 8.48 -9.34 -4.70
CA PRO A 66 9.20 -9.29 -5.97
C PRO A 66 10.07 -10.53 -6.14
N THR A 67 10.22 -11.02 -7.36
CA THR A 67 11.21 -12.05 -7.67
C THR A 67 12.62 -11.49 -7.54
N PRO A 68 13.66 -12.32 -7.47
CA PRO A 68 15.03 -11.86 -7.64
C PRO A 68 15.18 -11.06 -8.96
N ALA A 69 16.00 -10.01 -8.91
CA ALA A 69 16.33 -9.24 -10.09
C ALA A 69 17.24 -10.06 -11.03
N LYS A 70 17.01 -9.95 -12.34
CA LYS A 70 17.91 -10.52 -13.34
C LYS A 70 19.19 -9.67 -13.45
N PRO A 71 20.31 -10.21 -13.93
CA PRO A 71 21.52 -9.41 -14.17
C PRO A 71 21.22 -8.16 -15.00
N GLY A 72 21.71 -7.00 -14.54
CA GLY A 72 21.50 -5.70 -15.18
C GLY A 72 20.12 -5.06 -14.92
N GLN A 73 19.23 -5.71 -14.16
CA GLN A 73 17.93 -5.15 -13.78
C GLN A 73 17.96 -4.66 -12.34
N ILE A 74 17.34 -3.50 -12.08
CA ILE A 74 17.27 -2.89 -10.74
C ILE A 74 16.24 -3.62 -9.87
N PHE A 75 15.23 -4.26 -10.49
CA PHE A 75 14.14 -4.91 -9.78
C PHE A 75 13.65 -6.16 -10.52
N GLY A 76 13.19 -7.16 -9.77
CA GLY A 76 12.55 -8.34 -10.35
C GLY A 76 11.07 -8.12 -10.69
N SER A 77 10.43 -9.16 -11.21
CA SER A 77 9.00 -9.13 -11.50
C SER A 77 8.20 -8.91 -10.21
N ALA A 78 7.26 -7.96 -10.27
CA ALA A 78 6.60 -7.44 -9.08
C ALA A 78 5.09 -7.32 -9.30
N GLY A 79 4.42 -8.45 -9.56
CA GLY A 79 2.97 -8.50 -9.69
C GLY A 79 2.25 -8.45 -8.33
N PRO A 80 1.03 -7.88 -8.26
CA PRO A 80 0.30 -7.76 -7.01
C PRO A 80 -0.12 -9.12 -6.44
N THR A 81 -0.24 -9.19 -5.13
CA THR A 81 -0.86 -10.31 -4.42
C THR A 81 -2.28 -9.97 -3.96
N THR A 82 -3.01 -10.99 -3.52
CA THR A 82 -4.42 -10.88 -3.13
C THR A 82 -4.60 -9.99 -1.90
N SER A 83 -5.40 -8.92 -2.03
CA SER A 83 -5.55 -7.87 -1.03
C SER A 83 -6.23 -8.32 0.25
N TYR A 84 -7.24 -9.20 0.18
CA TYR A 84 -8.04 -9.55 1.35
C TYR A 84 -7.24 -10.16 2.50
N ARG A 85 -6.07 -10.76 2.22
CA ARG A 85 -5.22 -11.35 3.25
C ARG A 85 -4.64 -10.34 4.25
N MET A 86 -4.65 -9.05 3.88
CA MET A 86 -4.19 -7.97 4.73
C MET A 86 -5.32 -7.25 5.47
N ASP A 87 -6.59 -7.58 5.20
CA ASP A 87 -7.74 -6.88 5.77
C ASP A 87 -7.81 -7.00 7.30
N ALA A 88 -7.36 -8.12 7.88
CA ALA A 88 -7.27 -8.29 9.33
C ALA A 88 -6.31 -7.30 10.03
N TYR A 89 -5.40 -6.66 9.29
CA TYR A 89 -4.37 -5.75 9.83
C TYR A 89 -4.53 -4.31 9.34
N ALA A 90 -5.11 -4.12 8.16
CA ALA A 90 -5.16 -2.84 7.47
C ALA A 90 -5.88 -1.73 8.25
N PRO A 91 -7.01 -1.96 8.95
CA PRO A 91 -7.70 -0.91 9.71
C PRO A 91 -6.78 -0.19 10.71
N ALA A 92 -5.99 -0.93 11.48
CA ALA A 92 -5.06 -0.35 12.45
C ALA A 92 -3.96 0.51 11.79
N LEU A 93 -3.52 0.13 10.59
CA LEU A 93 -2.53 0.92 9.83
C LEU A 93 -3.17 2.18 9.22
N ILE A 94 -4.43 2.08 8.77
CA ILE A 94 -5.21 3.22 8.25
C ILE A 94 -5.43 4.26 9.36
N GLU A 95 -5.77 3.82 10.57
CA GLU A 95 -5.89 4.71 11.74
C GLU A 95 -4.60 5.47 12.06
N LYS A 96 -3.43 4.90 11.73
CA LYS A 96 -2.13 5.56 11.87
C LYS A 96 -1.73 6.43 10.66
N GLY A 97 -2.57 6.51 9.64
CA GLY A 97 -2.42 7.41 8.51
C GLY A 97 -1.94 6.75 7.20
N LEU A 98 -1.90 5.41 7.13
CA LEU A 98 -1.70 4.71 5.86
C LEU A 98 -2.77 5.17 4.85
N LYS A 99 -2.34 5.74 3.72
CA LYS A 99 -3.24 6.47 2.83
C LYS A 99 -3.69 5.66 1.61
N GLY A 100 -2.90 4.68 1.19
CA GLY A 100 -3.28 3.81 0.09
C GLY A 100 -2.64 2.43 0.15
N MET A 101 -3.27 1.51 -0.57
CA MET A 101 -2.83 0.11 -0.67
C MET A 101 -2.99 -0.33 -2.12
N ILE A 102 -1.97 -1.02 -2.66
CA ILE A 102 -2.01 -1.56 -4.03
C ILE A 102 -2.00 -3.09 -3.92
N GLY A 103 -2.94 -3.76 -4.59
CA GLY A 103 -3.05 -5.22 -4.60
C GLY A 103 -4.03 -5.69 -5.66
N LYS A 104 -4.47 -6.95 -5.59
CA LYS A 104 -5.48 -7.51 -6.51
C LYS A 104 -6.60 -8.25 -5.77
N GLY A 105 -7.74 -8.38 -6.43
CA GLY A 105 -8.91 -9.07 -5.89
C GLY A 105 -9.75 -8.20 -4.97
N MET A 106 -10.93 -8.73 -4.63
CA MET A 106 -11.87 -8.08 -3.72
C MET A 106 -11.29 -8.00 -2.30
N ARG A 107 -11.78 -7.04 -1.53
CA ARG A 107 -11.50 -6.85 -0.11
C ARG A 107 -12.78 -7.02 0.69
N SER A 108 -12.67 -7.26 1.99
CA SER A 108 -13.81 -7.27 2.91
C SER A 108 -14.46 -5.88 2.99
N GLU A 109 -15.71 -5.86 3.45
CA GLU A 109 -16.42 -4.62 3.81
C GLU A 109 -15.91 -4.03 5.14
N PHE A 110 -15.08 -4.77 5.88
CA PHE A 110 -14.60 -4.46 7.23
C PHE A 110 -13.10 -4.77 7.34
#